data_AF-X1P9K7-F1
#
_entry.id   AF-X1P9K7-F1
#
_cell.length_a   1.000
_cell.length_b   1.000
_cell.length_c   1.000
_cell.angle_alpha   90.00
_cell.angle_beta   90.00
_cell.angle_gamma   90.00
#
_symmetry.space_group_name_H-M   'P 1'
#
loop_
_entity.id
_entity.type
_entity.pdbx_description
1 polymer ?
#
loop_
_entity_poly.entity_id
_entity_poly.type
_entity_poly.pdbx_seq_one_letter_code
_entity_poly.pdbx_strand_id
1 'polypeptide(L)'
;MKHNLPVISEELQNYLTTLLDPDSKKNYLRKVITPMEDYTLHVYDDLSQIEGILDYLENCGYKAQQHSVFPNIVVIEPKGPFELDLSNTQKQIVVDNRAAEMIYQG
;
A
#
# COMPACT_ATOMS: atom_id res chain seq x y z
N MET A 1 -16.33 -4.89 -12.73
CA MET A 1 -15.91 -5.73 -11.60
C MET A 1 -16.36 -5.07 -10.32
N LYS A 2 -17.13 -5.77 -9.46
CA LYS A 2 -17.44 -5.27 -8.11
C LYS A 2 -16.20 -5.55 -7.26
N HIS A 3 -15.41 -4.51 -7.01
CA HIS A 3 -14.36 -4.60 -6.00
C HIS A 3 -15.06 -4.80 -4.65
N ASN A 4 -14.72 -5.87 -3.92
CA ASN A 4 -15.06 -6.04 -2.51
C ASN A 4 -14.25 -5.01 -1.71
N LEU A 5 -14.54 -3.73 -1.92
CA LEU A 5 -13.99 -2.67 -1.11
C LEU A 5 -14.56 -2.83 0.30
N PRO A 6 -13.76 -2.61 1.35
CA PRO A 6 -14.32 -2.52 2.70
C PRO A 6 -15.48 -1.52 2.67
N VAL A 7 -16.60 -1.90 3.25
CA VAL A 7 -17.80 -1.05 3.26
C VAL A 7 -17.49 0.16 4.13
N ILE A 8 -17.12 1.26 3.50
CA ILE A 8 -16.88 2.53 4.18
C ILE A 8 -18.25 3.04 4.65
N SER A 9 -18.35 3.41 5.93
CA SER A 9 -19.62 3.83 6.52
C SER A 9 -20.25 5.00 5.76
N GLU A 10 -21.57 4.99 5.65
CA GLU A 10 -22.32 6.10 5.02
C GLU A 10 -22.07 7.42 5.74
N GLU A 11 -21.90 7.39 7.06
CA GLU A 11 -21.55 8.56 7.87
C GLU A 11 -20.26 9.24 7.40
N LEU A 12 -19.17 8.48 7.24
CA LEU A 12 -17.90 9.02 6.76
C LEU A 12 -18.03 9.51 5.32
N GLN A 13 -18.74 8.77 4.47
CA GLN A 13 -18.97 9.19 3.09
C GLN A 13 -19.74 10.52 3.02
N ASN A 14 -20.77 10.69 3.86
CA ASN A 14 -21.56 11.91 3.91
C ASN A 14 -20.75 13.08 4.46
N TYR A 15 -19.96 12.84 5.52
CA TYR A 15 -19.04 13.84 6.07
C TYR A 15 -18.03 14.32 5.02
N LEU A 16 -17.41 13.42 4.25
CA LEU A 16 -16.45 13.82 3.22
C LEU A 16 -17.09 14.62 2.09
N THR A 17 -18.37 14.42 1.79
CA THR A 17 -19.10 15.24 0.79
C THR A 17 -19.21 16.71 1.21
N THR A 18 -19.15 17.02 2.51
CA THR A 18 -19.18 18.41 3.00
C THR A 18 -17.82 19.10 2.93
N LEU A 19 -16.73 18.33 2.78
CA LEU A 19 -15.35 18.81 2.82
C LEU A 19 -14.66 18.79 1.45
N LEU A 20 -14.97 17.80 0.62
CA LEU A 20 -14.25 17.50 -0.61
C LEU A 20 -15.20 17.52 -1.80
N ASP A 21 -14.69 17.93 -2.96
CA ASP A 21 -15.39 17.73 -4.23
C ASP A 21 -15.55 16.22 -4.54
N PRO A 22 -16.51 15.84 -5.41
CA PRO A 22 -16.79 14.43 -5.69
C PRO A 22 -15.58 13.61 -6.17
N ASP A 23 -14.68 14.20 -6.95
CA ASP A 23 -13.52 13.51 -7.50
C ASP A 23 -12.43 13.33 -6.45
N SER A 24 -12.15 14.36 -5.65
CA SER A 24 -11.24 14.27 -4.51
C SER A 24 -11.71 13.26 -3.46
N LYS A 25 -13.02 13.25 -3.13
CA LYS A 25 -13.61 12.24 -2.24
C LYS A 25 -13.39 10.83 -2.79
N LYS A 26 -13.71 10.61 -4.06
CA LYS A 26 -13.56 9.31 -4.71
C LYS A 26 -12.10 8.83 -4.67
N ASN A 27 -11.16 9.72 -4.97
CA ASN A 27 -9.73 9.41 -4.96
C ASN A 27 -9.23 9.13 -3.54
N TYR A 28 -9.64 9.94 -2.56
CA TYR A 28 -9.30 9.73 -1.15
C TYR A 28 -9.75 8.36 -0.65
N LEU A 29 -11.04 8.03 -0.83
CA LEU A 29 -11.60 6.74 -0.39
C LEU A 29 -10.88 5.57 -1.06
N ARG A 30 -10.55 5.69 -2.35
CA ARG A 30 -9.76 4.68 -3.08
C ARG A 30 -8.35 4.52 -2.49
N LYS A 31 -7.68 5.60 -2.10
CA LYS A 31 -6.31 5.54 -1.56
C LYS A 31 -6.26 4.98 -0.14
N VAL A 32 -7.26 5.27 0.69
CA VAL A 32 -7.33 4.81 2.09
C VAL A 32 -7.49 3.28 2.20
N ILE A 33 -8.13 2.65 1.22
CA ILE A 33 -8.40 1.20 1.21
C ILE A 33 -7.36 0.39 0.42
N THR A 34 -6.40 1.06 -0.20
CA THR A 34 -5.25 0.43 -0.86
C THR A 34 -4.03 0.54 0.04
N PRO A 35 -3.09 -0.43 0.00
CA PRO A 35 -1.83 -0.30 0.70
C PRO A 35 -1.07 0.94 0.22
N MET A 36 -0.13 1.41 1.05
CA MET A 36 0.67 2.60 0.72
C MET A 36 1.44 2.40 -0.59
N GLU A 37 1.54 3.45 -1.40
CA GLU A 37 2.31 3.42 -2.65
C GLU A 37 3.81 3.54 -2.41
N ASP A 38 4.20 4.09 -1.27
CA ASP A 38 5.57 4.27 -0.83
C ASP A 38 5.70 3.79 0.61
N TYR A 39 6.45 2.70 0.82
CA TYR A 39 6.80 2.24 2.15
C TYR A 39 8.13 2.88 2.57
N THR A 40 8.24 3.31 3.83
CA THR A 40 9.43 3.98 4.32
C THR A 40 10.15 3.17 5.39
N LEU A 41 11.47 3.11 5.29
CA LEU A 41 12.35 2.58 6.31
C LEU A 41 13.21 3.72 6.87
N HIS A 42 13.18 3.89 8.19
CA HIS A 42 14.04 4.83 8.89
C HIS A 42 15.32 4.14 9.36
N VAL A 43 16.48 4.69 8.98
CA VAL A 43 17.81 4.25 9.40
C VAL A 43 18.30 5.19 10.49
N TYR A 44 18.46 4.70 11.72
CA TYR A 44 18.75 5.56 12.89
C TYR A 44 20.23 5.71 13.23
N ASP A 45 21.05 4.70 12.96
CA ASP A 45 22.42 4.64 13.50
C ASP A 45 23.48 5.05 12.49
N ASP A 46 23.69 4.22 11.47
CA ASP A 46 24.78 4.36 10.53
C ASP A 46 24.24 4.57 9.11
N LEU A 47 24.22 5.84 8.68
CA LEU A 47 23.76 6.22 7.34
C LEU A 47 24.61 5.61 6.22
N SER A 48 25.84 5.15 6.51
CA SER A 48 26.67 4.46 5.51
C SER A 48 26.09 3.11 5.08
N GLN A 49 25.17 2.54 5.87
CA GLN A 49 24.47 1.30 5.53
C GLN A 49 23.39 1.48 4.45
N ILE A 50 23.02 2.72 4.11
CA ILE A 50 21.92 2.98 3.17
C ILE A 50 22.19 2.39 1.80
N GLU A 51 23.41 2.55 1.27
CA GLU A 51 23.77 1.96 -0.02
C GLU A 51 23.61 0.42 0.02
N GLY A 52 24.09 -0.23 1.09
CA GLY A 52 23.93 -1.68 1.26
C GLY A 52 22.47 -2.13 1.40
N ILE A 53 21.61 -1.32 2.04
CA ILE A 53 20.17 -1.59 2.14
C ILE A 53 19.50 -1.46 0.76
N LEU A 54 19.84 -0.42 -0.01
CA LEU A 54 19.33 -0.22 -1.36
C LEU A 54 19.73 -1.39 -2.27
N ASP A 55 21.01 -1.75 -2.28
CA ASP A 55 21.53 -2.89 -3.05
C ASP A 55 20.80 -4.19 -2.67
N TYR A 56 20.57 -4.43 -1.39
CA TYR A 56 19.84 -5.61 -0.93
C TYR A 56 18.39 -5.63 -1.47
N LEU A 57 17.67 -4.51 -1.35
CA LEU A 57 16.27 -4.41 -1.81
C LEU A 57 16.16 -4.57 -3.32
N GLU A 58 17.07 -3.97 -4.09
CA GLU A 58 17.15 -4.12 -5.54
C GLU A 58 17.45 -5.56 -5.95
N ASN A 59 18.35 -6.25 -5.24
CA ASN A 59 18.61 -7.68 -5.45
C ASN A 59 17.40 -8.57 -5.11
N CYS A 60 16.52 -8.15 -4.20
CA CYS A 60 15.23 -8.78 -3.96
C CYS A 60 14.14 -8.38 -4.99
N GLY A 61 14.50 -7.56 -5.99
CA GLY A 61 13.64 -7.11 -7.07
C GLY A 61 12.63 -6.04 -6.64
N TYR A 62 12.89 -5.32 -5.55
CA TYR A 62 12.13 -4.12 -5.21
C TYR A 62 12.76 -2.90 -5.87
N LYS A 63 11.95 -1.89 -6.15
CA LYS A 63 12.47 -0.56 -6.46
C LYS A 63 12.60 0.19 -5.14
N ALA A 64 13.81 0.62 -4.82
CA ALA A 64 14.08 1.39 -3.61
C ALA A 64 14.95 2.60 -3.96
N GLN A 65 14.77 3.68 -3.21
CA GLN A 65 15.57 4.89 -3.35
C GLN A 65 15.74 5.58 -2.00
N GLN A 66 16.82 6.32 -1.83
CA GLN A 66 16.96 7.22 -0.69
C GLN A 66 16.04 8.44 -0.89
N HIS A 67 15.38 8.88 0.17
CA HIS A 67 14.51 10.05 0.12
C HIS A 67 15.32 11.32 -0.14
N SER A 68 14.87 12.15 -1.09
CA SER A 68 15.61 13.33 -1.57
C SER A 68 15.90 14.39 -0.50
N VAL A 69 15.00 14.53 0.48
CA VAL A 69 15.12 15.51 1.57
C VAL A 69 15.63 14.90 2.88
N PHE A 70 15.43 13.60 3.08
CA PHE A 70 15.66 12.96 4.37
C PHE A 70 16.68 11.85 4.18
N PRO A 71 17.98 12.11 4.42
CA PRO A 71 19.04 11.17 4.08
C PRO A 71 18.95 9.88 4.91
N ASN A 72 18.17 9.83 5.98
CA ASN A 72 17.96 8.66 6.83
C ASN A 72 16.74 7.82 6.45
N ILE A 73 16.06 8.15 5.35
CA ILE A 73 14.84 7.46 4.90
C ILE A 73 15.12 6.74 3.57
N VAL A 74 14.82 5.45 3.54
CA VAL A 74 14.71 4.66 2.32
C VAL A 74 13.24 4.53 1.96
N VAL A 75 12.89 4.82 0.71
CA VAL A 75 11.56 4.68 0.13
C VAL A 75 11.54 3.43 -0.74
N ILE A 76 10.51 2.60 -0.60
CA ILE A 76 10.35 1.33 -1.28
C ILE A 76 9.02 1.33 -2.01
N GLU A 77 9.03 1.14 -3.32
CA GLU A 77 7.80 0.95 -4.11
C GLU A 77 7.34 -0.51 -3.95
N PRO A 78 6.10 -0.75 -3.47
CA PRO A 78 5.55 -2.10 -3.36
C PRO A 78 5.27 -2.69 -4.75
N LYS A 79 5.25 -4.01 -4.83
CA LYS A 79 4.87 -4.73 -6.05
C LYS A 79 3.35 -4.80 -6.15
N GLY A 80 2.79 -4.48 -7.31
CA GLY A 80 1.36 -4.57 -7.60
C GLY A 80 0.76 -3.26 -8.10
N PRO A 81 -0.59 -3.15 -8.18
CA PRO A 81 -1.55 -4.24 -7.94
C PRO A 81 -1.39 -5.38 -8.95
N PHE A 82 -1.61 -6.62 -8.50
CA PHE A 82 -1.53 -7.81 -9.36
C PHE A 82 -2.88 -8.07 -10.03
N GLU A 83 -2.85 -8.50 -11.29
CA GLU A 83 -4.07 -9.02 -11.94
C GLU A 83 -4.43 -10.37 -11.31
N LEU A 84 -5.63 -10.43 -10.72
CA LEU A 84 -6.18 -11.68 -10.18
C LEU A 84 -6.97 -12.40 -11.28
N ASP A 85 -6.46 -13.55 -11.72
CA ASP A 85 -7.25 -14.46 -12.55
C ASP A 85 -8.25 -15.23 -11.67
N LEU A 86 -9.46 -14.70 -11.58
CA LEU A 86 -10.58 -15.32 -10.87
C LEU A 86 -11.35 -16.33 -11.74
N SER A 87 -10.90 -16.62 -12.97
CA SER A 87 -11.61 -17.53 -13.88
C SER A 87 -11.51 -18.99 -13.44
N ASN A 88 -10.43 -19.35 -12.75
CA ASN A 88 -10.30 -20.66 -12.13
C ASN A 88 -10.93 -20.63 -10.74
N THR A 89 -11.88 -21.54 -10.51
CA THR A 89 -12.49 -21.79 -9.19
C THR A 89 -11.43 -22.39 -8.25
N GLN A 90 -10.54 -21.54 -7.77
CA GLN A 90 -9.58 -21.88 -6.73
C GLN A 90 -10.35 -22.23 -5.44
N LYS A 91 -9.78 -23.15 -4.66
CA LYS A 91 -10.29 -23.48 -3.33
C LYS A 91 -10.40 -22.18 -2.52
N GLN A 92 -11.59 -21.90 -1.98
CA GLN A 92 -11.81 -20.72 -1.16
C GLN A 92 -11.27 -20.97 0.24
N ILE A 93 -10.43 -20.05 0.72
CA ILE A 93 -9.97 -20.00 2.10
C ILE A 93 -10.53 -18.72 2.70
N VAL A 94 -11.29 -18.86 3.79
CA VAL A 94 -11.77 -17.72 4.57
C VAL A 94 -10.78 -17.49 5.70
N VAL A 95 -10.23 -16.28 5.75
CA VAL A 95 -9.31 -15.83 6.78
C VAL A 95 -9.97 -14.74 7.62
N ASP A 96 -9.51 -14.54 8.86
CA ASP A 96 -9.98 -13.43 9.68
C ASP A 96 -9.55 -12.07 9.09
N ASN A 97 -10.17 -10.99 9.57
CA ASN A 97 -9.95 -9.65 9.02
C ASN A 97 -8.48 -9.19 9.09
N ARG A 98 -7.74 -9.52 10.16
CA ARG A 98 -6.34 -9.10 10.30
C ARG A 98 -5.43 -9.93 9.40
N ALA A 99 -5.68 -11.23 9.31
CA ALA A 99 -4.98 -12.09 8.37
C ALA A 99 -5.24 -11.66 6.91
N ALA A 100 -6.48 -11.29 6.57
CA ALA A 100 -6.83 -10.77 5.25
C ALA A 100 -6.04 -9.49 4.92
N GLU A 101 -5.93 -8.57 5.88
CA GLU A 101 -5.17 -7.33 5.72
C GLU A 101 -3.69 -7.59 5.49
N MET A 102 -3.08 -8.50 6.26
CA MET A 102 -1.67 -8.88 6.06
C MET A 102 -1.45 -9.53 4.69
N ILE A 103 -2.29 -10.50 4.31
CA ILE A 103 -2.20 -11.17 3.01
C ILE A 103 -2.34 -10.16 1.85
N TYR A 104 -3.19 -9.15 2.02
CA TYR A 104 -3.39 -8.10 1.03
C TYR A 104 -2.15 -7.21 0.83
N GLN A 105 -1.30 -7.08 1.85
CA GLN A 105 -0.07 -6.30 1.82
C GLN A 105 1.18 -7.12 1.41
N GLY A 106 1.10 -8.46 1.49
CA GLY A 106 2.19 -9.38 1.19
C GLY A 106 3.06 -9.71 2.40
#